data_AF-A0A662HWY4-F1
#
_entry.id   AF-A0A662HWY4-F1
#
_cell.length_a   1.000
_cell.length_b   1.000
_cell.length_c   1.000
_cell.angle_alpha   90.00
_cell.angle_beta   90.00
_cell.angle_gamma   90.00
#
_symmetry.space_group_name_H-M   'P 1'
#
loop_
_entity.id
_entity.type
_entity.pdbx_description
1 polymer ?
#
loop_
_entity_poly.entity_id
_entity_poly.type
_entity_poly.pdbx_seq_one_letter_code
_entity_poly.pdbx_strand_id
1 'polypeptide(L)'
;MKHMTNDATTIDETTGTVELVDGEDVSLLSADSLKNLAQLEDPCAYATCNLLVGNEEYSPLFEVKGRARFYVEKPLIAAVTGKGSAEVVSDGESIKVELWKAIPIPPKSYLIVKGPKAYVSFSKLKANGRGKIKPKSLFKVSVLNGGIPKDIIARYLPLSFFDEIRRIRQSADDRIKNVMHTVNKIKRHLQLSCEAAARGAKLVRVNVQGIPMDVWIEEIR
;
A
#
# COMPACT_ATOMS: atom_id res chain seq x y z
N MET A 1 42.83 5.77 23.68
CA MET A 1 41.80 6.44 22.85
C MET A 1 40.73 5.42 22.52
N LYS A 2 39.53 5.56 23.11
CA LYS A 2 38.40 4.66 22.90
C LYS A 2 37.79 4.94 21.52
N HIS A 3 37.73 3.92 20.66
CA HIS A 3 36.92 3.96 19.45
C HIS A 3 35.45 4.01 19.83
N MET A 4 34.78 5.12 19.52
CA MET A 4 33.33 5.22 19.53
C MET A 4 32.81 4.52 18.27
N THR A 5 32.14 3.40 18.46
CA THR A 5 31.24 2.81 17.49
C THR A 5 30.03 3.73 17.31
N ASN A 6 29.77 4.16 16.08
CA ASN A 6 28.50 4.78 15.72
C ASN A 6 27.41 3.72 15.86
N ASP A 7 26.69 3.76 16.99
CA ASP A 7 25.40 3.08 17.13
C ASP A 7 24.45 3.69 16.12
N ALA A 8 24.20 2.93 15.05
CA ALA A 8 23.04 3.15 14.20
C ALA A 8 21.81 3.08 15.10
N THR A 9 21.10 4.19 15.22
CA THR A 9 19.88 4.36 15.99
C THR A 9 18.92 3.23 15.64
N THR A 10 18.88 2.21 16.51
CA THR A 10 18.00 1.07 16.33
C THR A 10 16.61 1.59 16.62
N ILE A 11 15.85 1.89 15.57
CA ILE A 11 14.43 2.19 15.70
C ILE A 11 13.81 0.90 16.24
N ASP A 12 13.46 0.90 17.52
CA ASP A 12 12.79 -0.21 18.19
C ASP A 12 11.57 -0.61 17.36
N GLU A 13 11.59 -1.78 16.71
CA GLU A 13 10.48 -2.24 15.88
C GLU A 13 9.36 -2.74 16.81
N THR A 14 8.49 -1.83 17.26
CA THR A 14 7.31 -2.27 18.02
C THR A 14 6.42 -3.11 17.12
N THR A 15 6.22 -4.37 17.50
CA THR A 15 5.31 -5.27 16.78
C THR A 15 3.85 -4.91 17.11
N GLY A 16 3.01 -4.91 16.08
CA GLY A 16 1.57 -4.74 16.17
C GLY A 16 0.84 -5.93 15.55
N THR A 17 -0.48 -5.91 15.67
CA THR A 17 -1.35 -6.94 15.10
C THR A 17 -2.49 -6.32 14.31
N VAL A 18 -2.86 -6.97 13.21
CA VAL A 18 -4.11 -6.77 12.50
C VAL A 18 -4.93 -8.04 12.62
N GLU A 19 -6.19 -7.91 13.02
CA GLU A 19 -7.13 -9.02 13.08
C GLU A 19 -8.09 -8.96 11.88
N LEU A 20 -8.29 -10.07 11.17
CA LEU A 20 -9.46 -10.21 10.30
C LEU A 20 -10.67 -10.55 11.16
N VAL A 21 -11.50 -9.57 11.50
CA VAL A 21 -12.65 -9.75 12.41
C VAL A 21 -13.73 -10.60 11.76
N ASP A 22 -14.09 -10.23 10.53
CA ASP A 22 -15.04 -10.93 9.68
C ASP A 22 -14.72 -10.69 8.20
N GLY A 23 -15.17 -11.60 7.35
CA GLY A 23 -15.05 -11.46 5.90
C GLY A 23 -15.74 -12.59 5.15
N GLU A 24 -16.20 -12.30 3.94
CA GLU A 24 -16.90 -13.25 3.07
C GLU A 24 -15.90 -14.17 2.34
N ASP A 25 -15.06 -13.59 1.48
CA ASP A 25 -13.98 -14.28 0.81
C ASP A 25 -12.68 -13.48 0.93
N VAL A 26 -11.86 -13.88 1.91
CA VAL A 26 -10.55 -13.26 2.17
C VAL A 26 -9.48 -14.32 2.03
N SER A 27 -8.47 -14.02 1.21
CA SER A 27 -7.34 -14.92 0.96
C SER A 27 -6.02 -14.19 1.15
N LEU A 28 -5.04 -14.86 1.75
CA LEU A 28 -3.65 -14.40 1.76
C LEU A 28 -3.02 -14.75 0.42
N LEU A 29 -2.44 -13.75 -0.24
CA LEU A 29 -1.65 -13.94 -1.45
C LEU A 29 -0.18 -13.62 -1.15
N SER A 30 0.72 -14.36 -1.79
CA SER A 30 2.16 -14.05 -1.82
C SER A 30 2.71 -14.35 -3.20
N ALA A 31 3.43 -13.42 -3.82
CA ALA A 31 4.04 -13.67 -5.12
C ALA A 31 5.36 -14.43 -4.99
N ASP A 32 6.21 -14.15 -4.00
CA ASP A 32 7.57 -14.74 -3.83
C ASP A 32 8.55 -14.54 -5.01
N SER A 33 8.09 -14.13 -6.21
CA SER A 33 8.93 -13.82 -7.38
C SER A 33 8.17 -12.99 -8.42
N LEU A 34 8.90 -12.37 -9.36
CA LEU A 34 8.32 -11.66 -10.50
C LEU A 34 7.45 -12.58 -11.39
N LYS A 35 7.88 -13.83 -11.60
CA LYS A 35 7.13 -14.79 -12.44
C LYS A 35 5.76 -15.08 -11.83
N ASN A 36 5.71 -15.34 -10.53
CA ASN A 36 4.48 -15.59 -9.81
C ASN A 36 3.61 -14.33 -9.70
N LEU A 37 4.23 -13.16 -9.50
CA LEU A 37 3.52 -11.88 -9.53
C LEU A 37 2.78 -11.73 -10.86
N ALA A 38 3.49 -11.89 -11.98
CA ALA A 38 2.92 -11.73 -13.32
C ALA A 38 1.78 -12.72 -13.63
N GLN A 39 1.72 -13.86 -12.94
CA GLN A 39 0.63 -14.84 -13.08
C GLN A 39 -0.64 -14.45 -12.31
N LEU A 40 -0.55 -13.54 -11.31
CA LEU A 40 -1.73 -13.03 -10.61
C LEU A 40 -2.67 -12.32 -11.58
N GLU A 41 -3.97 -12.39 -11.34
CA GLU A 41 -4.98 -11.76 -12.21
C GLU A 41 -4.79 -10.23 -12.34
N ASP A 42 -4.37 -9.57 -11.25
CA ASP A 42 -4.05 -8.13 -11.27
C ASP A 42 -2.69 -7.86 -10.58
N PRO A 43 -1.58 -8.07 -11.30
CA PRO A 43 -0.23 -7.97 -10.74
C PRO A 43 0.11 -6.54 -10.33
N CYS A 44 -0.40 -5.54 -11.07
CA CYS A 44 -0.11 -4.14 -10.79
C CYS A 44 -0.86 -3.64 -9.57
N ALA A 45 -2.15 -4.01 -9.40
CA ALA A 45 -2.87 -3.66 -8.17
C ALA A 45 -2.22 -4.31 -6.94
N TYR A 46 -1.82 -5.59 -7.03
CA TYR A 46 -1.10 -6.29 -5.98
C TYR A 46 0.19 -5.54 -5.58
N ALA A 47 1.07 -5.32 -6.55
CA ALA A 47 2.38 -4.71 -6.30
C ALA A 47 2.23 -3.28 -5.78
N THR A 48 1.34 -2.49 -6.39
CA THR A 48 1.08 -1.12 -5.95
C THR A 48 0.56 -1.07 -4.52
N CYS A 49 -0.31 -1.99 -4.12
CA CYS A 49 -0.85 -2.03 -2.76
C CYS A 49 0.26 -2.17 -1.71
N ASN A 50 1.23 -3.06 -1.98
CA ASN A 50 2.40 -3.21 -1.13
C ASN A 50 3.30 -1.97 -1.15
N LEU A 51 3.62 -1.45 -2.32
CA LEU A 51 4.52 -0.31 -2.46
C LEU A 51 3.97 0.95 -1.76
N LEU A 52 2.65 1.18 -1.79
CA LEU A 52 2.00 2.31 -1.13
C LEU A 52 2.21 2.31 0.40
N VAL A 53 2.34 1.15 1.02
CA VAL A 53 2.61 1.03 2.47
C VAL A 53 4.09 0.86 2.80
N GLY A 54 4.98 0.94 1.79
CA GLY A 54 6.43 0.80 1.94
C GLY A 54 6.92 -0.65 2.03
N ASN A 55 6.10 -1.62 1.61
CA ASN A 55 6.52 -3.02 1.50
C ASN A 55 7.21 -3.27 0.16
N GLU A 56 7.98 -4.37 0.07
CA GLU A 56 8.46 -4.86 -1.22
C GLU A 56 7.29 -5.31 -2.10
N GLU A 57 7.42 -5.16 -3.41
CA GLU A 57 6.37 -5.43 -4.41
C GLU A 57 5.82 -6.87 -4.36
N TYR A 58 6.58 -7.83 -3.84
CA TYR A 58 6.20 -9.24 -3.74
C TYR A 58 5.64 -9.65 -2.38
N SER A 59 5.66 -8.74 -1.40
CA SER A 59 5.26 -9.01 -0.01
C SER A 59 3.85 -9.58 0.08
N PRO A 60 3.54 -10.39 1.11
CA PRO A 60 2.19 -10.92 1.27
C PRO A 60 1.17 -9.80 1.48
N LEU A 61 -0.06 -10.02 1.01
CA LEU A 61 -1.20 -9.14 1.23
C LEU A 61 -2.52 -9.91 1.20
N PHE A 62 -3.63 -9.24 1.49
CA PHE A 62 -4.96 -9.82 1.46
C PHE A 62 -5.67 -9.54 0.13
N GLU A 63 -6.19 -10.58 -0.53
CA GLU A 63 -7.23 -10.45 -1.55
C GLU A 63 -8.60 -10.56 -0.88
N VAL A 64 -9.47 -9.59 -1.14
CA VAL A 64 -10.85 -9.53 -0.63
C VAL A 64 -11.81 -9.56 -1.81
N LYS A 65 -12.77 -10.48 -1.77
CA LYS A 65 -13.96 -10.51 -2.64
C LYS A 65 -15.19 -10.48 -1.75
N GLY A 66 -16.11 -9.55 -2.01
CA GLY A 66 -17.22 -9.25 -1.11
C GLY A 66 -16.80 -8.22 -0.06
N ARG A 67 -16.96 -8.54 1.22
CA ARG A 67 -16.63 -7.65 2.35
C ARG A 67 -15.58 -8.27 3.27
N ALA A 68 -14.71 -7.43 3.84
CA ALA A 68 -13.81 -7.77 4.93
C ALA A 68 -13.71 -6.61 5.94
N ARG A 69 -13.56 -6.96 7.22
CA ARG A 69 -13.32 -6.01 8.31
C ARG A 69 -12.05 -6.37 9.05
N PHE A 70 -11.08 -5.48 9.03
CA PHE A 70 -9.81 -5.62 9.72
C PHE A 70 -9.77 -4.72 10.95
N TYR A 71 -9.47 -5.26 12.13
CA TYR A 71 -9.27 -4.46 13.35
C TYR A 71 -7.79 -4.16 13.56
N VAL A 72 -7.52 -2.94 14.00
CA VAL A 72 -6.19 -2.40 14.21
C VAL A 72 -6.09 -1.83 15.63
N GLU A 73 -5.28 -2.47 16.48
CA GLU A 73 -5.11 -2.04 17.88
C GLU A 73 -4.21 -0.80 18.00
N LYS A 74 -3.10 -0.79 17.26
CA LYS A 74 -2.06 0.26 17.27
C LYS A 74 -2.05 1.01 15.94
N PRO A 75 -1.61 2.29 15.85
CA PRO A 75 -1.62 3.02 14.59
C PRO A 75 -0.77 2.35 13.50
N LEU A 76 -1.31 2.28 12.28
CA LEU A 76 -0.69 1.62 11.12
C LEU A 76 -0.91 2.42 9.83
N ILE A 77 -0.21 2.00 8.76
CA ILE A 77 -0.54 2.39 7.39
C ILE A 77 -1.14 1.17 6.69
N ALA A 78 -2.27 1.37 6.04
CA ALA A 78 -2.83 0.44 5.09
C ALA A 78 -2.87 1.03 3.68
N ALA A 79 -3.09 0.20 2.69
CA ALA A 79 -3.51 0.64 1.36
C ALA A 79 -4.56 -0.34 0.83
N VAL A 80 -5.44 0.17 -0.03
CA VAL A 80 -6.43 -0.64 -0.73
C VAL A 80 -6.35 -0.33 -2.22
N THR A 81 -6.17 -1.35 -3.06
CA THR A 81 -6.15 -1.22 -4.53
C THR A 81 -7.15 -2.19 -5.16
N GLY A 82 -7.28 -2.16 -6.48
CA GLY A 82 -8.25 -2.97 -7.22
C GLY A 82 -9.61 -2.28 -7.36
N LYS A 83 -10.69 -3.06 -7.31
CA LYS A 83 -12.07 -2.60 -7.53
C LYS A 83 -12.89 -2.74 -6.25
N GLY A 84 -13.38 -1.62 -5.73
CA GLY A 84 -14.20 -1.60 -4.52
C GLY A 84 -14.25 -0.22 -3.86
N SER A 85 -14.53 -0.23 -2.58
CA SER A 85 -14.50 0.90 -1.66
C SER A 85 -13.86 0.51 -0.34
N ALA A 86 -13.37 1.51 0.38
CA ALA A 86 -12.82 1.34 1.71
C ALA A 86 -13.31 2.47 2.64
N GLU A 87 -13.47 2.15 3.90
CA GLU A 87 -13.81 3.10 4.97
C GLU A 87 -13.03 2.75 6.24
N VAL A 88 -12.66 3.78 6.99
CA VAL A 88 -12.06 3.65 8.32
C VAL A 88 -13.12 4.02 9.34
N VAL A 89 -13.37 3.12 10.30
CA VAL A 89 -14.34 3.33 11.37
C VAL A 89 -13.60 3.47 12.69
N SER A 90 -13.73 4.62 13.35
CA SER A 90 -13.13 4.94 14.66
C SER A 90 -14.15 5.70 15.50
N ASP A 91 -14.28 5.34 16.77
CA ASP A 91 -15.16 6.03 17.74
C ASP A 91 -16.61 6.25 17.27
N GLY A 92 -17.14 5.31 16.47
CA GLY A 92 -18.50 5.37 15.92
C GLY A 92 -18.65 6.19 14.64
N GLU A 93 -17.60 6.88 14.20
CA GLU A 93 -17.58 7.61 12.93
C GLU A 93 -17.03 6.73 11.81
N SER A 94 -17.62 6.82 10.60
CA SER A 94 -17.12 6.15 9.40
C SER A 94 -16.67 7.18 8.37
N ILE A 95 -15.40 7.09 7.98
CA ILE A 95 -14.78 7.96 6.99
C ILE A 95 -14.43 7.13 5.75
N LYS A 96 -15.02 7.47 4.61
CA LYS A 96 -14.63 6.88 3.32
C LYS A 96 -13.20 7.31 2.98
N VAL A 97 -12.40 6.36 2.53
CA VAL A 97 -11.01 6.59 2.13
C VAL A 97 -10.81 6.23 0.67
N GLU A 98 -9.93 6.98 0.01
CA GLU A 98 -9.59 6.75 -1.39
C GLU A 98 -8.77 5.47 -1.54
N LEU A 99 -9.07 4.69 -2.58
CA LEU A 99 -8.21 3.58 -3.00
C LEU A 99 -6.96 4.12 -3.70
N TRP A 100 -5.97 3.25 -3.88
CA TRP A 100 -4.70 3.56 -4.56
C TRP A 100 -3.89 4.67 -3.89
N LYS A 101 -4.03 4.76 -2.56
CA LYS A 101 -3.35 5.70 -1.67
C LYS A 101 -3.04 5.03 -0.34
N ALA A 102 -1.98 5.48 0.31
CA ALA A 102 -1.69 5.11 1.69
C ALA A 102 -2.71 5.75 2.64
N ILE A 103 -3.28 4.92 3.50
CA ILE A 103 -4.34 5.26 4.44
C ILE A 103 -3.75 5.12 5.85
N PRO A 104 -3.55 6.22 6.58
CA PRO A 104 -3.25 6.12 8.00
C PRO A 104 -4.48 5.57 8.74
N ILE A 105 -4.27 4.51 9.51
CA ILE A 105 -5.29 3.84 10.31
C ILE A 105 -5.06 4.18 11.77
N PRO A 106 -5.98 4.92 12.44
CA PRO A 106 -5.88 5.22 13.86
C PRO A 106 -5.85 3.95 14.73
N PRO A 107 -5.32 4.01 15.96
CA PRO A 107 -5.46 2.89 16.89
C PRO A 107 -6.94 2.63 17.20
N LYS A 108 -7.24 1.39 17.60
CA LYS A 108 -8.59 0.92 17.97
C LYS A 108 -9.65 1.17 16.90
N SER A 109 -9.28 1.10 15.64
CA SER A 109 -10.16 1.35 14.51
C SER A 109 -10.33 0.12 13.62
N TYR A 110 -11.32 0.19 12.73
CA TYR A 110 -11.55 -0.83 11.72
C TYR A 110 -11.27 -0.27 10.32
N LEU A 111 -10.54 -1.03 9.51
CA LEU A 111 -10.55 -0.87 8.05
C LEU A 111 -11.60 -1.82 7.46
N ILE A 112 -12.63 -1.27 6.84
CA ILE A 112 -13.67 -2.04 6.17
C ILE A 112 -13.46 -1.89 4.66
N VAL A 113 -13.38 -3.01 3.97
CA VAL A 113 -13.19 -3.07 2.52
C VAL A 113 -14.34 -3.84 1.89
N LYS A 114 -14.90 -3.31 0.81
CA LYS A 114 -16.02 -3.90 0.07
C LYS A 114 -15.73 -3.86 -1.43
N GLY A 115 -15.93 -4.94 -2.16
CA GLY A 115 -15.80 -4.93 -3.60
C GLY A 115 -15.68 -6.30 -4.24
N PRO A 116 -15.82 -6.40 -5.57
CA PRO A 116 -15.70 -7.65 -6.29
C PRO A 116 -14.28 -8.22 -6.25
N LYS A 117 -13.26 -7.35 -6.15
CA LYS A 117 -11.85 -7.75 -6.03
C LYS A 117 -10.98 -6.59 -5.56
N ALA A 118 -10.66 -6.56 -4.27
CA ALA A 118 -9.78 -5.56 -3.66
C ALA A 118 -8.53 -6.23 -3.08
N TYR A 119 -7.40 -5.53 -3.10
CA TYR A 119 -6.18 -5.95 -2.43
C TYR A 119 -5.91 -5.03 -1.25
N VAL A 120 -5.60 -5.59 -0.09
CA VAL A 120 -5.35 -4.84 1.15
C VAL A 120 -3.97 -5.20 1.68
N SER A 121 -3.12 -4.20 1.84
CA SER A 121 -1.79 -4.36 2.44
C SER A 121 -1.67 -3.48 3.67
N PHE A 122 -0.88 -3.95 4.63
CA PHE A 122 -0.51 -3.21 5.84
C PHE A 122 1.01 -3.10 5.89
N SER A 123 1.52 -1.99 6.44
CA SER A 123 2.96 -1.75 6.56
C SER A 123 3.67 -2.89 7.30
N LYS A 124 4.68 -3.46 6.66
CA LYS A 124 5.51 -4.59 7.11
C LYS A 124 4.68 -5.80 7.57
N LEU A 125 3.62 -6.14 6.83
CA LEU A 125 2.85 -7.37 7.03
C LEU A 125 3.77 -8.60 6.91
N LYS A 126 3.86 -9.37 7.99
CA LYS A 126 4.58 -10.65 8.04
C LYS A 126 3.57 -11.78 8.09
N ALA A 127 3.44 -12.50 6.99
CA ALA A 127 2.55 -13.65 6.91
C ALA A 127 3.20 -14.76 6.06
N ASN A 128 3.11 -16.00 6.53
CA ASN A 128 3.57 -17.17 5.81
C ASN A 128 2.36 -17.90 5.24
N GLY A 129 2.51 -18.43 4.02
CA GLY A 129 1.48 -19.24 3.36
C GLY A 129 0.61 -18.46 2.37
N ARG A 130 -0.34 -19.18 1.78
CA ARG A 130 -1.28 -18.68 0.76
C ARG A 130 -2.64 -19.34 0.97
N GLY A 131 -3.71 -18.67 0.56
CA GLY A 131 -5.06 -19.24 0.53
C GLY A 131 -6.04 -18.58 1.51
N LYS A 132 -7.21 -19.20 1.66
CA LYS A 132 -8.34 -18.65 2.43
C LYS A 132 -7.96 -18.43 3.90
N ILE A 133 -8.34 -17.26 4.43
CA ILE A 133 -8.15 -16.88 5.82
C ILE A 133 -9.47 -17.02 6.57
N LYS A 134 -9.42 -17.56 7.78
CA LYS A 134 -10.60 -17.63 8.66
C LYS A 134 -10.78 -16.32 9.43
N PRO A 135 -12.01 -15.86 9.68
CA PRO A 135 -12.28 -14.81 10.66
C PRO A 135 -11.60 -15.10 12.02
N LYS A 136 -11.26 -14.04 12.75
CA LYS A 136 -10.46 -14.01 13.98
C LYS A 136 -8.98 -14.35 13.82
N SER A 137 -8.48 -14.45 12.59
CA SER A 137 -7.04 -14.64 12.35
C SER A 137 -6.25 -13.37 12.65
N LEU A 138 -5.11 -13.52 13.32
CA LEU A 138 -4.21 -12.43 13.70
C LEU A 138 -2.94 -12.44 12.84
N PHE A 139 -2.54 -11.27 12.36
CA PHE A 139 -1.38 -11.07 11.50
C PHE A 139 -0.42 -10.06 12.12
N LYS A 140 0.87 -10.36 12.08
CA LYS A 140 1.92 -9.48 12.61
C LYS A 140 2.24 -8.38 11.61
N VAL A 141 2.36 -7.17 12.11
CA VAL A 141 2.70 -5.95 11.36
C VAL A 141 3.68 -5.10 12.17
N SER A 142 4.28 -4.08 11.56
CA SER A 142 5.08 -3.09 12.30
C SER A 142 4.27 -1.82 12.56
N VAL A 143 4.37 -1.32 13.78
CA VAL A 143 3.65 -0.13 14.24
C VAL A 143 4.37 1.13 13.79
N LEU A 144 3.61 2.19 13.55
CA LEU A 144 4.15 3.54 13.38
C LEU A 144 4.64 4.09 14.73
N ASN A 145 5.92 3.91 15.04
CA ASN A 145 6.56 4.61 16.15
C ASN A 145 6.90 6.04 15.72
N GLY A 146 6.29 7.04 16.35
CA GLY A 146 6.54 8.47 16.06
C GLY A 146 5.48 9.18 15.23
N GLY A 147 4.33 8.53 14.98
CA GLY A 147 3.18 9.13 14.29
C GLY A 147 3.13 8.84 12.79
N ILE A 148 2.24 9.55 12.10
CA ILE A 148 2.03 9.40 10.66
C ILE A 148 3.26 9.97 9.90
N PRO A 149 3.91 9.19 9.01
CA PRO A 149 5.06 9.69 8.25
C PRO A 149 4.72 10.91 7.42
N LYS A 150 5.62 11.92 7.40
CA LYS A 150 5.42 13.17 6.64
C LYS A 150 5.25 12.94 5.14
N ASP A 151 5.86 11.89 4.61
CA ASP A 151 5.79 11.50 3.20
C ASP A 151 4.49 10.75 2.86
N ILE A 152 3.59 10.47 3.80
CA ILE A 152 2.36 9.72 3.51
C ILE A 152 1.50 10.39 2.44
N ILE A 153 1.54 11.72 2.36
CA ILE A 153 0.82 12.51 1.34
C ILE A 153 1.31 12.21 -0.08
N ALA A 154 2.54 11.70 -0.21
CA ALA A 154 3.17 11.33 -1.47
C ALA A 154 2.93 9.87 -1.86
N ARG A 155 2.37 9.06 -0.97
CA ARG A 155 2.12 7.64 -1.20
C ARG A 155 0.75 7.45 -1.83
N TYR A 156 0.64 7.78 -3.10
CA TYR A 156 -0.54 7.50 -3.92
C TYR A 156 -0.15 7.21 -5.36
N LEU A 157 -1.07 6.61 -6.13
CA LEU A 157 -0.88 6.37 -7.54
C LEU A 157 -1.63 7.44 -8.37
N PRO A 158 -0.93 8.28 -9.15
CA PRO A 158 -1.58 9.24 -10.05
C PRO A 158 -2.43 8.57 -11.13
N LEU A 159 -3.47 9.27 -11.59
CA LEU A 159 -4.41 8.77 -12.59
C LEU A 159 -3.74 8.35 -13.92
N SER A 160 -2.62 8.99 -14.28
CA SER A 160 -1.85 8.69 -15.50
C SER A 160 -1.31 7.26 -15.55
N PHE A 161 -1.15 6.58 -14.41
CA PHE A 161 -0.70 5.19 -14.37
C PHE A 161 -1.79 4.18 -14.72
N PHE A 162 -3.07 4.55 -14.60
CA PHE A 162 -4.17 3.60 -14.79
C PHE A 162 -4.29 3.14 -16.24
N ASP A 163 -3.98 3.98 -17.22
CA ASP A 163 -3.99 3.59 -18.63
C ASP A 163 -2.88 2.58 -18.95
N GLU A 164 -1.71 2.75 -18.33
CA GLU A 164 -0.60 1.80 -18.48
C GLU A 164 -0.95 0.44 -17.84
N ILE A 165 -1.51 0.45 -16.63
CA ILE A 165 -1.98 -0.76 -15.93
C ILE A 165 -3.06 -1.50 -16.74
N ARG A 166 -3.98 -0.77 -17.38
CA ARG A 166 -5.03 -1.35 -18.22
C ARG A 166 -4.46 -2.09 -19.44
N ARG A 167 -3.40 -1.55 -20.07
CA ARG A 167 -2.76 -2.16 -21.26
C ARG A 167 -2.09 -3.50 -20.94
N ILE A 168 -1.54 -3.68 -19.73
CA ILE A 168 -0.94 -4.95 -19.31
C ILE A 168 -1.96 -6.09 -19.34
N ARG A 169 -3.22 -5.81 -19.00
CA ARG A 169 -4.28 -6.83 -18.99
C ARG A 169 -4.61 -7.39 -20.37
N GLN A 170 -4.15 -6.75 -21.45
CA GLN A 170 -4.57 -7.07 -22.83
C GLN A 170 -3.50 -7.80 -23.66
N SER A 171 -2.24 -7.88 -23.22
CA SER A 171 -1.14 -8.47 -24.01
C SER A 171 -0.54 -9.70 -23.31
N ALA A 172 -0.61 -10.87 -23.96
CA ALA A 172 -0.12 -12.15 -23.43
C ALA A 172 1.38 -12.36 -23.63
N ASP A 173 1.92 -11.97 -24.80
CA ASP A 173 3.25 -12.39 -25.25
C ASP A 173 4.42 -11.78 -24.46
N ASP A 174 4.20 -10.63 -23.81
CA ASP A 174 5.23 -9.90 -23.03
C ASP A 174 4.78 -9.55 -21.60
N ARG A 175 3.81 -10.29 -21.04
CA ARG A 175 3.19 -9.93 -19.75
C ARG A 175 4.20 -9.73 -18.61
N ILE A 176 5.18 -10.62 -18.46
CA ILE A 176 6.20 -10.51 -17.40
C ILE A 176 7.00 -9.21 -17.53
N LYS A 177 7.47 -8.92 -18.75
CA LYS A 177 8.26 -7.72 -19.06
C LYS A 177 7.45 -6.44 -18.83
N ASN A 178 6.21 -6.43 -19.27
CA ASN A 178 5.31 -5.29 -19.10
C ASN A 178 4.98 -5.05 -17.61
N VAL A 179 4.66 -6.11 -16.85
CA VAL A 179 4.46 -6.03 -15.40
C VAL A 179 5.70 -5.46 -14.71
N MET A 180 6.88 -6.01 -15.00
CA MET A 180 8.12 -5.52 -14.41
C MET A 180 8.37 -4.05 -14.72
N HIS A 181 8.18 -3.64 -15.98
CA HIS A 181 8.36 -2.26 -16.41
C HIS A 181 7.45 -1.30 -15.63
N THR A 182 6.15 -1.58 -15.59
CA THR A 182 5.17 -0.72 -14.92
C THR A 182 5.36 -0.71 -13.41
N VAL A 183 5.63 -1.85 -12.77
CA VAL A 183 5.93 -1.91 -11.32
C VAL A 183 7.19 -1.09 -10.99
N ASN A 184 8.25 -1.20 -11.78
CA ASN A 184 9.46 -0.41 -11.59
C ASN A 184 9.20 1.10 -11.75
N LYS A 185 8.36 1.48 -12.71
CA LYS A 185 7.95 2.87 -12.92
C LYS A 185 7.16 3.42 -11.74
N ILE A 186 6.22 2.63 -11.19
CA ILE A 186 5.45 2.98 -9.98
C ILE A 186 6.38 3.13 -8.77
N LYS A 187 7.28 2.16 -8.57
CA LYS A 187 8.29 2.19 -7.49
C LYS A 187 9.16 3.44 -7.58
N ARG A 188 9.64 3.77 -8.78
CA ARG A 188 10.44 4.98 -9.02
C ARG A 188 9.64 6.25 -8.75
N HIS A 189 8.39 6.31 -9.17
CA HIS A 189 7.51 7.44 -8.89
C HIS A 189 7.30 7.64 -7.38
N LEU A 190 6.92 6.58 -6.66
CA LEU A 190 6.70 6.65 -5.21
C LEU A 190 7.97 7.06 -4.48
N GLN A 191 9.13 6.51 -4.87
CA GLN A 191 10.43 6.91 -4.33
C GLN A 191 10.66 8.43 -4.48
N LEU A 192 10.55 8.95 -5.71
CA LEU A 192 10.80 10.37 -5.99
C LEU A 192 9.80 11.28 -5.28
N SER A 193 8.52 10.91 -5.24
CA SER A 193 7.48 11.66 -4.55
C SER A 193 7.72 11.68 -3.03
N CYS A 194 8.09 10.54 -2.43
CA CYS A 194 8.41 10.48 -1.01
C CYS A 194 9.68 11.28 -0.66
N GLU A 195 10.72 11.20 -1.49
CA GLU A 195 11.95 12.00 -1.33
C GLU A 195 11.64 13.51 -1.40
N ALA A 196 10.81 13.94 -2.35
CA ALA A 196 10.39 15.34 -2.47
C ALA A 196 9.59 15.80 -1.23
N ALA A 197 8.61 15.00 -0.80
CA ALA A 197 7.83 15.31 0.40
C ALA A 197 8.70 15.35 1.67
N ALA A 198 9.70 14.46 1.78
CA ALA A 198 10.66 14.47 2.89
C ALA A 198 11.53 15.73 2.92
N ARG A 199 11.86 16.31 1.75
CA ARG A 199 12.53 17.62 1.63
C ARG A 199 11.61 18.82 1.87
N GLY A 200 10.31 18.59 2.10
CA GLY A 200 9.33 19.66 2.35
C GLY A 200 8.71 20.23 1.08
N ALA A 201 8.86 19.57 -0.07
CA ALA A 201 8.17 19.96 -1.29
C ALA A 201 6.65 19.89 -1.10
N LYS A 202 5.93 20.81 -1.76
CA LYS A 202 4.47 20.86 -1.75
C LYS A 202 3.91 20.24 -3.02
N LEU A 203 2.84 19.46 -2.88
CA LEU A 203 2.09 18.93 -4.01
C LEU A 203 1.16 20.01 -4.56
N VAL A 204 1.27 20.30 -5.86
CA VAL A 204 0.41 21.24 -6.57
C VAL A 204 -0.17 20.54 -7.79
N ARG A 205 -1.47 20.75 -8.04
CA ARG A 205 -2.10 20.30 -9.28
C ARG A 205 -2.03 21.41 -10.32
N VAL A 206 -1.37 21.13 -11.44
CA VAL A 206 -1.20 22.05 -12.57
C VAL A 206 -1.87 21.50 -13.80
N ASN A 207 -2.16 22.36 -14.76
CA ASN A 207 -2.66 21.96 -16.08
C ASN A 207 -1.56 22.23 -17.11
N VAL A 208 -1.04 21.18 -17.74
CA VAL A 208 -0.02 21.27 -18.78
C VAL A 208 -0.66 20.86 -20.10
N GLN A 209 -0.84 21.82 -21.01
CA GLN A 209 -1.43 21.59 -22.34
C GLN A 209 -2.82 20.92 -22.30
N GLY A 210 -3.67 21.28 -21.32
CA GLY A 210 -5.00 20.70 -21.15
C GLY A 210 -5.04 19.43 -20.29
N ILE A 211 -3.88 18.90 -19.89
CA ILE A 211 -3.78 17.68 -19.08
C ILE A 211 -3.51 18.05 -17.62
N PRO A 212 -4.41 17.71 -16.68
CA PRO A 212 -4.15 17.93 -15.26
C PRO A 212 -3.07 16.97 -14.76
N MET A 213 -2.07 17.50 -14.06
CA MET A 213 -0.95 16.75 -13.51
C MET A 213 -0.66 17.18 -12.08
N ASP A 214 -0.21 16.23 -11.27
CA ASP A 214 0.28 16.51 -9.92
C ASP A 214 1.80 16.69 -9.95
N VAL A 215 2.30 17.79 -9.39
CA VAL A 215 3.72 18.18 -9.42
C VAL A 215 4.19 18.53 -8.01
N TRP A 216 5.37 18.04 -7.64
CA TRP A 216 6.05 18.41 -6.40
C TRP A 216 6.93 19.64 -6.64
N ILE A 217 6.71 20.71 -5.87
CA ILE A 217 7.46 21.96 -5.95
C ILE A 217 8.23 22.18 -4.65
N GLU A 218 9.54 22.39 -4.77
CA GLU A 218 10.46 22.68 -3.66
C GLU A 218 10.97 24.13 -3.80
N GLU A 219 10.87 24.93 -2.74
CA GLU A 219 11.49 26.25 -2.70
C GLU A 219 12.98 26.08 -2.45
N ILE A 220 13.82 26.38 -3.45
CA ILE A 220 15.26 26.45 -3.28
C ILE A 220 15.58 27.83 -2.69
N ARG A 221 16.16 27.86 -1.48
CA ARG A 221 16.66 29.08 -0.83
C ARG A 221 18.17 29.19 -0.99
#